data_AF-A0A7S0QAP9-F1
#
_entry.id   AF-A0A7S0QAP9-F1
#
_cell.length_a   1.000
_cell.length_b   1.000
_cell.length_c   1.000
_cell.angle_alpha   90.00
_cell.angle_beta   90.00
_cell.angle_gamma   90.00
#
_symmetry.space_group_name_H-M   'P 1'
#
loop_
_entity.id
_entity.type
_entity.pdbx_description
1 polymer ?
#
loop_
_entity_poly.entity_id
_entity_poly.type
_entity_poly.pdbx_seq_one_letter_code
_entity_poly.pdbx_strand_id
1 'polypeptide(L)'
;SSALVPRVPSVRSRLPDAVADAVQPFASKYRDRDIAAMWAALRTCYGSEDAAIRAVKQNPAVICPLFATPATLKTTKQILVEQIGVEDAAIVLQKNPSVLTCGEGLRGVEREEIMRTASVREVLDKISSETLSVGVVMVVLAIVVRVALAKVT
;
A
#
# COMPACT_ATOMS: atom_id res chain seq x y z
N SER A 1 48.80 -3.90 -4.93
CA SER A 1 47.92 -4.05 -6.10
C SER A 1 46.57 -4.54 -5.60
N SER A 2 45.61 -3.63 -5.42
CA SER A 2 44.28 -3.96 -4.87
C SER A 2 43.37 -4.27 -6.05
N ALA A 3 42.97 -5.53 -6.20
CA ALA A 3 42.08 -5.94 -7.27
C ALA A 3 40.75 -5.18 -7.17
N LEU A 4 40.36 -4.49 -8.24
CA LEU A 4 39.00 -3.98 -8.42
C LEU A 4 38.06 -5.19 -8.44
N VAL A 5 37.43 -5.49 -7.31
CA VAL A 5 36.27 -6.39 -7.28
C VAL A 5 35.16 -5.69 -8.08
N PRO A 6 34.68 -6.25 -9.20
CA PRO A 6 33.58 -5.65 -9.93
C PRO A 6 32.37 -5.56 -8.99
N ARG A 7 31.86 -4.34 -8.79
CA ARG A 7 30.64 -4.14 -7.99
C ARG A 7 29.51 -4.89 -8.69
N VAL A 8 29.07 -6.00 -8.10
CA VAL A 8 27.83 -6.66 -8.51
C VAL A 8 26.74 -5.59 -8.44
N PRO A 9 25.95 -5.38 -9.52
CA PRO A 9 24.88 -4.39 -9.50
C PRO A 9 23.99 -4.65 -8.28
N SER A 10 23.79 -3.62 -7.46
CA SER A 10 22.89 -3.70 -6.31
C SER A 10 21.51 -4.15 -6.80
N VAL A 11 20.79 -4.97 -6.06
CA VAL A 11 19.49 -5.50 -6.56
C VAL A 11 18.49 -4.35 -6.81
N ARG A 12 18.73 -3.20 -6.17
CA ARG A 12 18.02 -1.94 -6.42
C ARG A 12 18.13 -1.44 -7.87
N SER A 13 19.22 -1.74 -8.57
CA SER A 13 19.40 -1.40 -10.00
C SER A 13 18.48 -2.18 -10.95
N ARG A 14 17.74 -3.19 -10.43
CA ARG A 14 16.79 -4.01 -11.20
C ARG A 14 15.33 -3.75 -10.83
N LEU A 15 15.07 -2.85 -9.89
CA LEU A 15 13.71 -2.41 -9.58
C LEU A 15 13.27 -1.40 -10.65
N PRO A 16 11.99 -1.39 -11.06
CA PRO A 16 11.46 -0.28 -11.82
C PRO A 16 11.67 1.04 -11.07
N ASP A 17 11.96 2.13 -11.77
CA ASP A 17 12.31 3.43 -11.15
C ASP A 17 11.31 3.87 -10.08
N ALA A 18 10.01 3.76 -10.37
CA ALA A 18 8.95 4.08 -9.41
C ALA A 18 9.01 3.27 -8.11
N VAL A 19 9.46 2.02 -8.18
CA VAL A 19 9.64 1.16 -7.01
C VAL A 19 10.94 1.51 -6.29
N ALA A 20 12.01 1.81 -7.03
CA ALA A 20 13.28 2.26 -6.48
C ALA A 20 13.12 3.56 -5.67
N ASP A 21 12.34 4.52 -6.20
CA ASP A 21 12.00 5.78 -5.52
C ASP A 21 11.19 5.52 -4.24
N ALA A 22 10.15 4.67 -4.33
CA ALA A 22 9.28 4.36 -3.21
C ALA A 22 10.01 3.68 -2.04
N VAL A 23 11.07 2.90 -2.31
CA VAL A 23 11.84 2.23 -1.25
C VAL A 23 12.95 3.10 -0.67
N GLN A 24 13.38 4.15 -1.36
CA GLN A 24 14.50 5.02 -0.95
C GLN A 24 14.43 5.46 0.53
N PRO A 25 13.26 5.85 1.09
CA PRO A 25 13.17 6.31 2.49
C PRO A 25 13.57 5.26 3.54
N PHE A 26 13.51 3.97 3.21
CA PHE A 26 13.84 2.89 4.14
C PHE A 26 14.86 1.89 3.59
N ALA A 27 15.36 2.08 2.37
CA ALA A 27 16.24 1.14 1.72
C ALA A 27 17.57 0.92 2.47
N SER A 28 18.07 1.92 3.22
CA SER A 28 19.28 1.75 4.04
C SER A 28 19.11 0.79 5.23
N LYS A 29 17.86 0.54 5.66
CA LYS A 29 17.54 -0.29 6.83
C LYS A 29 17.41 -1.79 6.50
N TYR A 30 17.30 -2.12 5.21
CA TYR A 30 17.05 -3.48 4.75
C TYR A 30 18.07 -3.91 3.70
N ARG A 31 18.35 -5.21 3.64
CA ARG A 31 19.23 -5.74 2.62
C ARG A 31 18.51 -5.73 1.28
N ASP A 32 19.27 -5.52 0.22
CA ASP A 32 18.78 -5.54 -1.16
C ASP A 32 17.98 -6.79 -1.51
N ARG A 33 18.44 -7.96 -1.02
CA ARG A 33 17.74 -9.23 -1.22
C ARG A 33 16.35 -9.27 -0.57
N ASP A 34 16.17 -8.58 0.55
CA ASP A 34 14.91 -8.57 1.28
C ASP A 34 13.88 -7.71 0.52
N ILE A 35 14.30 -6.54 0.01
CA ILE A 35 13.48 -5.68 -0.85
C ILE A 35 13.12 -6.40 -2.15
N ALA A 36 14.08 -7.10 -2.77
CA ALA A 36 13.84 -7.88 -3.98
C ALA A 36 12.84 -9.02 -3.76
N ALA A 37 12.92 -9.70 -2.62
CA ALA A 37 11.97 -10.75 -2.26
C ALA A 37 10.56 -10.20 -2.04
N MET A 38 10.45 -9.02 -1.41
CA MET A 38 9.17 -8.31 -1.27
C MET A 38 8.60 -7.93 -2.65
N TRP A 39 9.42 -7.36 -3.52
CA TRP A 39 9.01 -6.99 -4.88
C TRP A 39 8.51 -8.20 -5.69
N ALA A 40 9.25 -9.30 -5.65
CA ALA A 40 8.86 -10.53 -6.34
C ALA A 40 7.53 -11.08 -5.82
N ALA A 41 7.33 -11.10 -4.49
CA ALA A 41 6.08 -11.54 -3.90
C ALA A 41 4.91 -10.62 -4.25
N LEU A 42 5.11 -9.31 -4.26
CA LEU A 42 4.09 -8.34 -4.63
C LEU A 42 3.68 -8.53 -6.10
N ARG A 43 4.63 -8.70 -7.02
CA ARG A 43 4.36 -9.04 -8.42
C ARG A 43 3.52 -10.30 -8.56
N THR A 44 3.83 -11.36 -7.80
CA THR A 44 3.00 -12.58 -7.78
C THR A 44 1.59 -12.30 -7.26
N CYS A 45 1.44 -11.44 -6.25
CA CYS A 45 0.14 -11.09 -5.70
C CYS A 45 -0.72 -10.29 -6.70
N TYR A 46 -0.13 -9.43 -7.53
CA TYR A 46 -0.89 -8.65 -8.52
C TYR A 46 -0.99 -9.30 -9.90
N GLY A 47 -0.19 -10.34 -10.19
CA GLY A 47 -0.21 -11.06 -11.47
C GLY A 47 0.42 -10.31 -12.64
N SER A 48 0.69 -9.01 -12.50
CA SER A 48 1.41 -8.19 -13.47
C SER A 48 2.34 -7.20 -12.78
N GLU A 49 3.42 -6.82 -13.47
CA GLU A 49 4.36 -5.82 -12.98
C GLU A 49 3.69 -4.45 -12.85
N ASP A 50 2.93 -4.02 -13.86
CA ASP A 50 2.27 -2.71 -13.85
C ASP A 50 1.29 -2.55 -12.69
N ALA A 51 0.50 -3.60 -12.37
CA ALA A 51 -0.40 -3.56 -11.23
C ALA A 51 0.34 -3.49 -9.89
N ALA A 52 1.47 -4.20 -9.77
CA ALA A 52 2.33 -4.11 -8.59
C ALA A 52 2.99 -2.73 -8.46
N ILE A 53 3.43 -2.12 -9.57
CA ILE A 53 3.97 -0.74 -9.57
C ILE A 53 2.90 0.23 -9.08
N ARG A 54 1.66 0.13 -9.59
CA ARG A 54 0.54 0.97 -9.15
C ARG A 54 0.28 0.82 -7.65
N ALA A 55 0.29 -0.41 -7.15
CA ALA A 55 0.11 -0.69 -5.73
C ALA A 55 1.21 -0.06 -4.84
N VAL A 56 2.47 -0.12 -5.28
CA VAL A 56 3.60 0.52 -4.58
C VAL A 56 3.46 2.04 -4.62
N LYS A 57 3.09 2.62 -5.77
CA LYS A 57 2.87 4.08 -5.90
C LYS A 57 1.76 4.56 -4.97
N GLN A 58 0.66 3.82 -4.91
CA GLN A 58 -0.47 4.13 -4.04
C GLN A 58 -0.12 3.95 -2.56
N ASN A 59 0.72 2.97 -2.23
CA ASN A 59 1.13 2.70 -0.86
C ASN A 59 2.53 2.09 -0.74
N PRO A 60 3.59 2.92 -0.58
CA PRO A 60 4.97 2.43 -0.44
C PRO A 60 5.19 1.49 0.76
N ALA A 61 4.31 1.54 1.78
CA ALA A 61 4.40 0.66 2.94
C ALA A 61 4.22 -0.83 2.58
N VAL A 62 3.51 -1.16 1.49
CA VAL A 62 3.21 -2.56 1.11
C VAL A 62 4.46 -3.37 0.75
N ILE A 63 5.53 -2.70 0.31
CA ILE A 63 6.82 -3.32 -0.04
C ILE A 63 7.85 -3.22 1.09
N CYS A 64 7.56 -2.46 2.15
CA CYS A 64 8.49 -2.28 3.26
C CYS A 64 8.52 -3.52 4.17
N PRO A 65 9.69 -4.16 4.39
CA PRO A 65 9.78 -5.35 5.24
C PRO A 65 9.44 -5.13 6.72
N LEU A 66 9.23 -3.87 7.15
CA LEU A 66 8.73 -3.57 8.49
C LEU A 66 7.32 -4.11 8.72
N PHE A 67 6.47 -4.08 7.69
CA PHE A 67 5.03 -4.33 7.84
C PHE A 67 4.61 -5.74 7.43
N ALA A 68 5.41 -6.41 6.59
CA ALA A 68 5.08 -7.72 6.07
C ALA A 68 6.32 -8.49 5.63
N THR A 69 6.14 -9.80 5.47
CA THR A 69 7.10 -10.68 4.80
C THR A 69 6.56 -11.12 3.43
N PRO A 70 7.40 -11.67 2.53
CA PRO A 70 6.93 -12.26 1.27
C PRO A 70 5.88 -13.36 1.49
N ALA A 71 5.98 -14.12 2.58
CA ALA A 71 5.00 -15.12 2.95
C ALA A 71 3.69 -14.47 3.39
N THR A 72 3.75 -13.44 4.24
CA THR A 72 2.58 -12.66 4.67
C THR A 72 1.76 -12.19 3.47
N LEU A 73 2.38 -11.55 2.48
CA LEU A 73 1.66 -11.04 1.30
C LEU A 73 0.90 -12.15 0.56
N LYS A 74 1.57 -13.30 0.33
CA LYS A 74 1.01 -14.44 -0.40
C LYS A 74 -0.14 -15.09 0.38
N THR A 75 0.06 -15.33 1.67
CA THR A 75 -0.95 -15.90 2.56
C THR A 75 -2.17 -15.00 2.62
N THR A 76 -1.99 -13.68 2.75
CA THR A 76 -3.13 -12.75 2.80
C THR A 76 -3.91 -12.71 1.49
N LYS A 77 -3.23 -12.73 0.34
CA LYS A 77 -3.93 -12.87 -0.95
C LYS A 77 -4.73 -14.16 -1.02
N GLN A 78 -4.16 -15.27 -0.56
CA GLN A 78 -4.87 -16.54 -0.54
C GLN A 78 -6.12 -16.47 0.33
N ILE A 79 -6.03 -15.91 1.54
CA ILE A 79 -7.18 -15.71 2.45
C ILE A 79 -8.25 -14.84 1.78
N LEU A 80 -7.87 -13.72 1.15
CA LEU A 80 -8.81 -12.88 0.40
C LEU A 80 -9.55 -13.70 -0.66
N VAL A 81 -8.81 -14.46 -1.48
CA VAL A 81 -9.42 -15.27 -2.54
C VAL A 81 -10.34 -16.34 -1.96
N GLU A 82 -9.97 -16.97 -0.86
CA GLU A 82 -10.80 -17.97 -0.15
C GLU A 82 -12.11 -17.35 0.38
N GLN A 83 -12.08 -16.13 0.90
CA GLN A 83 -13.23 -15.48 1.53
C GLN A 83 -14.18 -14.80 0.53
N ILE A 84 -13.65 -14.11 -0.47
CA ILE A 84 -14.45 -13.25 -1.35
C ILE A 84 -14.34 -13.61 -2.84
N GLY A 85 -13.51 -14.59 -3.19
CA GLY A 85 -13.27 -15.01 -4.57
C GLY A 85 -12.21 -14.18 -5.28
N VAL A 86 -11.74 -14.68 -6.42
CA VAL A 86 -10.60 -14.11 -7.16
C VAL A 86 -10.87 -12.70 -7.67
N GLU A 87 -12.07 -12.46 -8.22
CA GLU A 87 -12.43 -11.18 -8.82
C GLU A 87 -12.57 -10.07 -7.77
N ASP A 88 -13.34 -10.31 -6.71
CA ASP A 88 -13.50 -9.34 -5.61
C ASP A 88 -12.16 -9.09 -4.90
N ALA A 89 -11.34 -10.13 -4.71
CA ALA A 89 -10.00 -9.97 -4.16
C ALA A 89 -9.13 -9.05 -5.02
N ALA A 90 -9.18 -9.18 -6.35
CA ALA A 90 -8.47 -8.29 -7.25
C ALA A 90 -8.95 -6.83 -7.12
N ILE A 91 -10.25 -6.61 -7.00
CA ILE A 91 -10.84 -5.27 -6.77
C ILE A 91 -10.37 -4.69 -5.43
N VAL A 92 -10.42 -5.46 -4.35
CA VAL A 92 -9.94 -5.04 -3.02
C VAL A 92 -8.47 -4.65 -3.07
N LEU A 93 -7.63 -5.47 -3.70
CA LEU A 93 -6.19 -5.20 -3.82
C LEU A 93 -5.89 -3.95 -4.65
N GLN A 94 -6.64 -3.73 -5.74
CA GLN A 94 -6.50 -2.51 -6.54
C GLN A 94 -6.90 -1.24 -5.77
N LYS A 95 -7.89 -1.35 -4.88
CA LYS A 95 -8.36 -0.20 -4.07
C LYS A 95 -7.53 0.03 -2.83
N ASN A 96 -7.03 -1.02 -2.18
CA ASN A 96 -6.28 -0.91 -0.94
C ASN A 96 -5.14 -1.95 -0.84
N PRO A 97 -3.95 -1.62 -1.36
CA PRO A 97 -2.78 -2.49 -1.28
C PRO A 97 -2.34 -2.85 0.15
N SER A 98 -2.66 -2.03 1.16
CA SER A 98 -2.30 -2.32 2.56
C SER A 98 -2.92 -3.61 3.07
N VAL A 99 -4.02 -4.08 2.48
CA VAL A 99 -4.67 -5.31 2.96
C VAL A 99 -3.69 -6.48 2.94
N LEU A 100 -2.74 -6.53 1.99
CA LEU A 100 -1.73 -7.59 1.92
C LEU A 100 -0.82 -7.68 3.15
N THR A 101 -0.73 -6.64 3.97
CA THR A 101 0.11 -6.66 5.19
C THR A 101 -0.62 -7.23 6.41
N CYS A 102 -1.91 -7.55 6.30
CA CYS A 102 -2.73 -8.02 7.44
C CYS A 102 -2.43 -9.46 7.89
N GLY A 103 -1.84 -10.30 7.02
CA GLY A 103 -1.54 -11.70 7.36
C GLY A 103 -2.79 -12.53 7.68
N GLU A 104 -2.64 -13.44 8.63
CA GLU A 104 -3.71 -14.30 9.16
C GLU A 104 -4.83 -13.54 9.88
N GLY A 105 -4.59 -12.29 10.30
CA GLY A 105 -5.59 -11.45 10.96
C GLY A 105 -6.84 -11.20 10.10
N LEU A 106 -6.75 -11.44 8.79
CA LEU A 106 -7.86 -11.30 7.86
C LEU A 106 -8.89 -12.44 7.96
N ARG A 107 -8.52 -13.64 8.47
CA ARG A 107 -9.43 -14.81 8.49
C ARG A 107 -10.69 -14.62 9.34
N GLY A 108 -10.67 -13.70 10.31
CA GLY A 108 -11.81 -13.38 11.17
C GLY A 108 -12.62 -12.16 10.72
N VAL A 109 -12.30 -11.57 9.56
CA VAL A 109 -12.97 -10.37 9.05
C VAL A 109 -14.08 -10.78 8.08
N GLU A 110 -15.28 -10.26 8.31
CA GLU A 110 -16.45 -10.52 7.46
C GLU A 110 -16.30 -9.87 6.09
N ARG A 111 -16.94 -10.46 5.07
CA ARG A 111 -16.87 -10.00 3.67
C ARG A 111 -17.23 -8.53 3.52
N GLU A 112 -18.32 -8.08 4.14
CA GLU A 112 -18.77 -6.69 4.06
C GLU A 112 -17.72 -5.72 4.64
N GLU A 113 -17.00 -6.14 5.68
CA GLU A 113 -15.97 -5.33 6.32
C GLU A 113 -14.74 -5.21 5.41
N ILE A 114 -14.29 -6.30 4.80
CA ILE A 114 -13.20 -6.29 3.80
C ILE A 114 -13.51 -5.32 2.65
N MET A 115 -14.72 -5.39 2.11
CA MET A 115 -15.16 -4.53 1.00
C MET A 115 -15.30 -3.06 1.43
N ARG A 116 -15.73 -2.82 2.67
CA ARG A 116 -15.80 -1.46 3.24
C ARG A 116 -14.41 -0.86 3.40
N THR A 117 -13.43 -1.59 3.92
CA THR A 117 -12.06 -1.08 4.09
C THR A 117 -11.43 -0.69 2.75
N ALA A 118 -11.70 -1.45 1.69
CA ALA A 118 -11.28 -1.12 0.33
C ALA A 118 -11.92 0.20 -0.17
N SER A 119 -13.22 0.38 0.09
CA SER A 119 -13.98 1.56 -0.37
C SER A 119 -13.59 2.84 0.38
N VAL A 120 -13.28 2.76 1.68
CA VAL A 120 -12.85 3.93 2.49
C VAL A 120 -11.53 4.50 1.96
N ARG A 121 -10.58 3.65 1.57
CA ARG A 121 -9.31 4.10 0.99
C ARG A 121 -9.50 4.76 -0.37
N GLU A 122 -10.35 4.19 -1.23
CA GLU A 122 -10.67 4.78 -2.52
C GLU A 122 -11.28 6.18 -2.39
N VAL A 123 -12.17 6.37 -1.41
CA VAL A 123 -12.75 7.70 -1.10
C VAL A 123 -11.68 8.66 -0.58
N LEU A 124 -10.78 8.19 0.30
CA LEU A 124 -9.68 9.00 0.81
C LEU A 124 -8.71 9.44 -0.31
N ASP A 125 -8.37 8.53 -1.23
CA ASP A 125 -7.50 8.82 -2.37
C ASP A 125 -8.15 9.84 -3.32
N LYS A 126 -9.47 9.74 -3.57
CA LYS A 126 -10.25 10.71 -4.37
C LYS A 126 -10.33 12.09 -3.71
N ILE A 127 -10.38 12.15 -2.37
CA ILE A 127 -10.35 13.42 -1.63
C ILE A 127 -8.95 14.05 -1.69
N SER A 128 -7.91 13.21 -1.63
CA SER A 128 -6.49 13.58 -1.66
C SER A 128 -6.03 14.15 -3.00
N SER A 129 -6.49 13.60 -4.14
CA SER A 129 -5.93 13.97 -5.44
C SER A 129 -6.53 15.21 -6.10
N GLU A 130 -7.74 15.66 -5.76
CA GLU A 130 -8.39 16.76 -6.51
C GLU A 130 -9.10 17.86 -5.69
N THR A 131 -9.35 17.71 -4.37
CA THR A 131 -10.30 18.65 -3.70
C THR A 131 -9.89 19.17 -2.31
N LEU A 132 -8.66 18.92 -1.86
CA LEU A 132 -8.26 19.33 -0.50
C LEU A 132 -7.93 20.82 -0.33
N SER A 133 -7.94 21.65 -1.38
CA SER A 133 -7.48 23.04 -1.28
C SER A 133 -8.53 24.07 -0.85
N VAL A 134 -9.85 23.79 -0.88
CA VAL A 134 -10.85 24.82 -0.46
C VAL A 134 -12.08 24.25 0.25
N GLY A 135 -12.67 23.16 -0.25
CA GLY A 135 -13.98 22.68 0.23
C GLY A 135 -13.95 22.11 1.66
N VAL A 136 -12.97 21.25 1.97
CA VAL A 136 -12.84 20.63 3.30
C VAL A 136 -12.52 21.67 4.38
N VAL A 137 -11.67 22.66 4.05
CA VAL A 137 -11.37 23.78 4.95
C VAL A 137 -12.61 24.60 5.23
N MET A 138 -13.44 24.89 4.22
CA MET A 138 -14.69 25.65 4.40
C MET A 138 -15.73 24.89 5.23
N VAL A 139 -15.83 23.57 5.07
CA VAL A 139 -16.75 22.75 5.89
C VAL A 139 -16.28 22.69 7.35
N VAL A 140 -14.98 22.47 7.58
CA VAL A 140 -14.42 22.48 8.94
C VAL A 140 -14.58 23.86 9.57
N LEU A 141 -14.30 24.93 8.82
CA LEU A 141 -14.47 26.31 9.29
C LEU A 141 -15.94 26.62 9.62
N ALA A 142 -16.89 26.20 8.78
CA ALA A 142 -18.31 26.40 9.02
C ALA A 142 -18.80 25.64 10.27
N ILE A 143 -18.28 24.43 10.52
CA ILE A 143 -18.59 23.67 11.73
C ILE A 143 -17.99 24.36 12.96
N VAL A 144 -16.72 24.79 12.91
CA VAL A 144 -16.06 25.51 14.01
C VAL A 144 -16.79 26.82 14.31
N VAL A 145 -17.17 27.59 13.30
CA VAL A 145 -17.93 28.84 13.44
C VAL A 145 -19.30 28.57 14.07
N ARG A 146 -20.03 27.53 13.62
CA ARG A 146 -21.32 27.16 14.24
C ARG A 146 -21.17 26.76 15.70
N VAL A 147 -20.15 25.97 16.04
CA VAL A 147 -19.90 25.55 17.43
C VAL A 147 -19.47 26.74 18.29
N ALA A 148 -18.68 27.67 17.76
CA ALA A 148 -18.29 28.89 18.46
C ALA A 148 -19.51 29.81 18.70
N LEU A 149 -20.36 30.02 17.69
CA LEU A 149 -21.58 30.83 17.82
C LEU A 149 -22.56 30.22 18.82
N ALA A 150 -22.73 28.89 18.82
CA ALA A 150 -23.61 28.19 19.76
C ALA A 150 -23.11 28.20 21.22
N LYS A 151 -21.84 28.57 21.47
CA LYS A 151 -21.28 28.73 22.81
C LYS A 151 -21.27 30.19 23.31
N VAL A 152 -21.61 31.14 22.44
CA VAL A 152 -21.62 32.58 22.74
C VAL A 152 -23.05 33.11 22.99
N THR A 153 -24.08 32.37 22.59
CA THR A 153 -25.48 32.51 23.05
C THR A 153 -25.77 31.65 24.27
#